data_AF-W3XP23-F1
#
_entry.id   AF-W3XP23-F1
#
_cell.length_a   1.000
_cell.length_b   1.000
_cell.length_c   1.000
_cell.angle_alpha   90.00
_cell.angle_beta   90.00
_cell.angle_gamma   90.00
#
_symmetry.space_group_name_H-M   'P 1'
#
loop_
_entity.id
_entity.type
_entity.pdbx_description
1 polymer ?
#
loop_
_entity_poly.entity_id
_entity_poly.type
_entity_poly.pdbx_seq_one_letter_code
_entity_poly.pdbx_strand_id
1 'polypeptide(L)'
;MPRSNTRICFGCGAAGHIARQCPVPLEERAAARAANGVGRLGRGLGRMRGRNSANIIMAVNRLAGVLQDINSSRSNNNNNHHHHHHYQQQQQQQQQQQQQQQQQQQQQQQQQQKQQKQKQQQEEKEEEEEEEEKKEEEEEVKEEEEEEEEEAKIKEEEEN
;
A
#
# COMPACT_ATOMS: atom_id res chain seq x y z
N MET A 1 -52.88 -15.15 -5.93
CA MET A 1 -52.63 -15.04 -7.38
C MET A 1 -51.19 -14.65 -7.60
N PRO A 2 -50.39 -15.39 -8.41
CA PRO A 2 -49.01 -15.02 -8.64
C PRO A 2 -48.99 -13.73 -9.45
N ARG A 3 -48.29 -12.72 -8.94
CA ARG A 3 -48.05 -11.46 -9.65
C ARG A 3 -47.26 -11.79 -10.90
N SER A 4 -47.93 -11.80 -12.05
CA SER A 4 -47.30 -11.90 -13.36
C SER A 4 -46.14 -10.90 -13.40
N ASN A 5 -44.95 -11.43 -13.66
CA ASN A 5 -43.67 -10.76 -13.52
C ASN A 5 -43.54 -9.67 -14.59
N THR A 6 -44.21 -8.54 -14.38
CA THR A 6 -44.17 -7.33 -15.22
C THR A 6 -42.83 -6.60 -15.15
N ARG A 7 -41.81 -7.21 -14.54
CA ARG A 7 -40.47 -6.62 -14.51
C ARG A 7 -39.87 -6.64 -15.90
N ILE A 8 -39.46 -5.45 -16.32
CA ILE A 8 -38.72 -5.21 -17.54
C ILE A 8 -37.25 -5.57 -17.28
N CYS A 9 -36.65 -6.32 -18.20
CA CYS A 9 -35.26 -6.69 -18.15
C CYS A 9 -34.38 -5.45 -18.38
N PHE A 10 -33.56 -5.09 -17.40
CA PHE A 10 -32.61 -3.97 -17.53
C PHE A 10 -31.47 -4.23 -18.55
N GLY A 11 -31.36 -5.45 -19.08
CA GLY A 11 -30.40 -5.81 -20.13
C GLY A 11 -30.90 -5.44 -21.52
N CYS A 12 -32.06 -5.98 -21.92
CA CYS A 12 -32.59 -5.85 -23.28
C CYS A 12 -33.89 -5.02 -23.39
N GLY A 13 -34.54 -4.68 -22.28
CA GLY A 13 -35.79 -3.90 -22.27
C GLY A 13 -37.08 -4.71 -22.45
N ALA A 14 -37.02 -6.05 -22.60
CA ALA A 14 -38.22 -6.89 -22.71
C ALA A 14 -38.81 -7.25 -21.33
N ALA A 15 -40.13 -7.40 -21.24
CA ALA A 15 -40.82 -7.82 -20.02
C ALA A 15 -40.81 -9.36 -19.84
N GLY A 16 -41.02 -9.83 -18.61
CA GLY A 16 -41.17 -11.25 -18.29
C GLY A 16 -39.92 -11.91 -17.71
N HIS A 17 -38.77 -11.24 -17.72
CA HIS A 17 -37.52 -11.73 -17.12
C HIS A 17 -36.65 -10.61 -16.55
N ILE A 18 -35.69 -10.96 -15.69
CA ILE A 18 -34.72 -10.01 -15.09
C ILE A 18 -33.36 -10.11 -15.79
N ALA A 19 -32.48 -9.12 -15.61
CA ALA A 19 -31.18 -9.02 -16.30
C ALA A 19 -30.26 -10.25 -16.15
N ARG A 20 -30.40 -11.01 -15.06
CA ARG A 20 -29.64 -12.24 -14.81
C ARG A 20 -30.15 -13.45 -15.61
N GLN A 21 -31.39 -13.42 -16.07
CA GLN A 21 -32.07 -14.49 -16.83
C GLN A 21 -32.34 -14.05 -18.28
N CYS A 22 -31.60 -13.06 -18.78
CA CYS A 22 -31.79 -12.55 -20.12
C CYS A 22 -31.20 -13.54 -21.15
N PRO A 23 -32.00 -14.07 -22.09
CA PRO A 23 -31.52 -15.04 -23.08
C PRO A 23 -30.62 -14.41 -24.16
N VAL A 24 -30.63 -13.08 -24.28
CA VAL A 24 -29.82 -12.33 -25.25
C VAL A 24 -28.36 -12.30 -24.77
N PRO A 25 -27.35 -12.51 -25.63
CA PRO A 25 -25.93 -12.37 -25.26
C PRO A 25 -25.57 -10.92 -24.90
N LEU A 26 -24.53 -10.73 -24.07
CA LEU A 26 -24.17 -9.43 -23.49
C LEU A 26 -23.88 -8.33 -24.53
N GLU A 27 -23.30 -8.70 -25.66
CA GLU A 27 -22.92 -7.77 -26.74
C GLU A 27 -24.16 -7.11 -27.37
N GLU A 28 -25.21 -7.87 -27.60
CA GLU A 28 -26.45 -7.39 -28.22
C GLU A 28 -27.35 -6.63 -27.23
N ARG A 29 -27.18 -6.88 -25.92
CA ARG A 29 -27.86 -6.09 -24.86
C ARG A 29 -27.45 -4.61 -24.89
N ALA A 30 -26.22 -4.29 -25.31
CA ALA A 30 -25.75 -2.90 -25.41
C ALA A 30 -26.49 -2.13 -26.51
N ALA A 31 -26.76 -2.78 -27.65
CA ALA A 31 -27.49 -2.19 -28.77
C ALA A 31 -28.97 -1.94 -28.42
N ALA A 32 -29.63 -2.88 -27.75
CA ALA A 32 -31.04 -2.75 -27.37
C ALA A 32 -31.30 -1.59 -26.38
N ARG A 33 -30.32 -1.26 -25.53
CA ARG A 33 -30.37 -0.10 -24.61
C ARG A 33 -30.30 1.23 -25.34
N ALA A 34 -29.60 1.30 -26.46
CA ALA A 34 -29.52 2.50 -27.30
C ALA A 34 -30.84 2.75 -28.04
N ALA A 35 -31.50 1.70 -28.53
CA ALA A 35 -32.76 1.81 -29.26
C ALA A 35 -33.97 2.12 -28.38
N ASN A 36 -34.05 1.53 -27.17
CA ASN A 36 -35.22 1.67 -26.29
C ASN A 36 -35.13 2.82 -25.28
N GLY A 37 -34.07 3.64 -25.32
CA GLY A 37 -33.98 4.86 -24.51
C GLY A 37 -34.00 4.65 -22.98
N VAL A 38 -33.85 3.42 -22.48
CA VAL A 38 -33.83 3.10 -21.03
C VAL A 38 -32.47 3.39 -20.40
N GLY A 39 -31.68 4.26 -21.04
CA GLY A 39 -30.53 4.93 -20.48
C GLY A 39 -31.00 5.95 -19.45
N ARG A 40 -30.64 5.69 -18.20
CA ARG A 40 -30.92 6.51 -17.02
C ARG A 40 -30.38 7.94 -17.22
N LEU A 41 -31.22 8.84 -17.74
CA LEU A 41 -31.04 10.30 -17.67
C LEU A 41 -31.04 10.70 -16.18
N GLY A 42 -29.86 10.74 -15.60
CA GLY A 42 -29.66 11.13 -14.21
C GLY A 42 -29.81 12.64 -14.01
N ARG A 43 -30.89 13.01 -13.32
CA ARG A 43 -31.07 14.17 -12.42
C ARG A 43 -31.28 15.56 -13.05
N GLY A 44 -32.50 16.08 -12.89
CA GLY A 44 -32.72 17.53 -12.99
C GLY A 44 -34.16 18.06 -12.97
N LEU A 45 -35.20 17.23 -13.12
CA LEU A 45 -36.59 17.74 -13.25
C LEU A 45 -37.54 17.05 -12.26
N GLY A 46 -38.14 17.85 -11.36
CA GLY A 46 -39.47 17.58 -10.82
C GLY A 46 -39.57 17.04 -9.39
N ARG A 47 -39.45 17.92 -8.39
CA ARG A 47 -40.36 17.87 -7.23
C ARG A 47 -41.15 19.17 -7.18
N MET A 48 -42.29 19.23 -7.87
CA MET A 48 -43.35 20.18 -7.55
C MET A 48 -44.56 19.39 -7.06
N ARG A 49 -44.59 19.19 -5.74
CA ARG A 49 -45.77 18.71 -5.04
C ARG A 49 -46.52 19.96 -4.56
N GLY A 50 -47.62 20.26 -5.24
CA GLY A 50 -48.68 21.15 -4.74
C GLY A 50 -48.55 22.62 -5.11
N ARG A 51 -49.50 23.11 -5.93
CA ARG A 51 -50.48 24.13 -5.51
C ARG A 51 -51.51 24.37 -6.62
N ASN A 52 -52.69 24.72 -6.14
CA ASN A 52 -53.96 24.72 -6.85
C ASN A 52 -54.03 25.75 -7.98
N SER A 53 -54.91 25.44 -8.92
CA SER A 53 -55.63 26.33 -9.84
C SER A 53 -55.67 27.80 -9.42
N ALA A 54 -55.00 28.66 -10.20
CA ALA A 54 -55.54 29.91 -10.75
C ALA A 54 -54.41 30.76 -11.39
N ASN A 55 -54.76 31.43 -12.48
CA ASN A 55 -54.12 32.63 -13.06
C ASN A 55 -53.00 32.42 -14.09
N ILE A 56 -53.46 32.43 -15.34
CA ILE A 56 -52.75 32.77 -16.58
C ILE A 56 -52.38 34.26 -16.54
N ILE A 57 -51.53 34.73 -15.61
CA ILE A 57 -50.93 36.07 -15.64
C ILE A 57 -49.57 35.97 -14.94
N MET A 58 -48.46 36.01 -15.71
CA MET A 58 -47.07 36.45 -15.32
C MET A 58 -46.03 35.91 -16.32
N ALA A 59 -46.24 36.14 -17.62
CA ALA A 59 -45.39 35.61 -18.70
C ALA A 59 -44.39 36.62 -19.30
N VAL A 60 -44.16 37.79 -18.69
CA VAL A 60 -43.33 38.85 -19.32
C VAL A 60 -42.03 39.20 -18.59
N ASN A 61 -41.83 38.76 -17.34
CA ASN A 61 -40.60 39.02 -16.58
C ASN A 61 -39.70 37.78 -16.45
N ARG A 62 -39.63 36.92 -17.48
CA ARG A 62 -38.75 35.73 -17.54
C ARG A 62 -37.57 35.87 -18.51
N LEU A 63 -37.29 37.07 -19.03
CA LEU A 63 -36.13 37.29 -19.92
C LEU A 63 -34.85 37.69 -19.17
N ALA A 64 -34.94 38.16 -17.91
CA ALA A 64 -33.77 38.58 -17.13
C ALA A 64 -33.09 37.44 -16.34
N GLY A 65 -33.74 36.28 -16.19
CA GLY A 65 -33.21 35.15 -15.39
C GLY A 65 -32.35 34.15 -16.16
N VAL A 66 -32.34 34.18 -17.50
CA VAL A 66 -31.72 33.13 -18.32
C VAL A 66 -30.20 33.30 -18.50
N LEU A 67 -29.63 34.46 -18.11
CA LEU A 67 -28.18 34.71 -18.23
C LEU A 67 -27.37 34.42 -16.95
N GLN A 68 -28.00 34.15 -15.81
CA GLN A 68 -27.27 33.80 -14.57
C GLN A 68 -27.03 32.29 -14.39
N ASP A 69 -27.82 31.42 -15.02
CA ASP A 69 -27.70 29.95 -14.88
C ASP A 69 -26.60 29.30 -15.74
N ILE A 70 -26.09 30.03 -16.74
CA ILE A 70 -24.96 29.56 -17.57
C ILE A 70 -23.64 29.67 -16.77
N ASN A 71 -23.53 30.63 -15.85
CA ASN A 71 -22.30 30.85 -15.07
C ASN A 71 -22.18 29.86 -13.89
N SER A 72 -23.30 29.51 -13.26
CA SER A 72 -23.33 28.58 -12.11
C SER A 72 -23.13 27.10 -12.50
N SER A 73 -23.48 26.71 -13.73
CA SER A 73 -23.32 25.33 -14.21
C SER A 73 -21.86 24.95 -14.52
N ARG A 74 -21.01 25.93 -14.84
CA ARG A 74 -19.56 25.72 -15.00
C ARG A 74 -18.83 25.55 -13.67
N SER A 75 -19.34 26.15 -12.60
CA SER A 75 -18.67 26.14 -11.29
C SER A 75 -18.84 24.83 -10.50
N ASN A 76 -19.83 23.99 -10.85
CA ASN A 76 -20.15 22.76 -10.11
C ASN A 76 -19.49 21.48 -10.66
N ASN A 77 -18.87 21.51 -11.83
CA ASN A 77 -18.15 20.35 -12.39
C ASN A 77 -16.67 20.27 -11.97
N ASN A 78 -16.11 21.33 -11.35
CA ASN A 78 -14.71 21.35 -10.91
C ASN A 78 -14.49 20.67 -9.54
N ASN A 79 -15.53 20.47 -8.74
CA ASN A 79 -15.39 19.92 -7.39
C ASN A 79 -15.15 18.40 -7.36
N ASN A 80 -15.51 17.67 -8.42
CA ASN A 80 -15.35 16.21 -8.44
C ASN A 80 -13.93 15.77 -8.86
N HIS A 81 -13.17 16.64 -9.54
CA HIS A 81 -11.81 16.34 -10.00
C HIS A 81 -10.76 16.52 -8.87
N HIS A 82 -10.99 17.47 -7.95
CA HIS A 82 -10.10 17.68 -6.81
C HIS A 82 -10.09 16.50 -5.83
N HIS A 83 -11.20 15.79 -5.66
CA HIS A 83 -11.25 14.65 -4.76
C HIS A 83 -10.47 13.43 -5.28
N HIS A 84 -10.44 13.22 -6.60
CA HIS A 84 -9.61 12.18 -7.20
C HIS A 84 -8.12 12.52 -7.09
N HIS A 85 -7.73 13.79 -7.32
CA HIS A 85 -6.35 14.22 -7.15
C HIS A 85 -5.88 14.14 -5.69
N HIS A 86 -6.74 14.51 -4.72
CA HIS A 86 -6.41 14.36 -3.30
C HIS A 86 -6.26 12.89 -2.90
N TYR A 87 -7.14 12.01 -3.40
CA TYR A 87 -7.04 10.58 -3.13
C TYR A 87 -5.77 9.97 -3.77
N GLN A 88 -5.45 10.37 -5.00
CA GLN A 88 -4.22 9.94 -5.68
C GLN A 88 -2.96 10.46 -4.96
N GLN A 89 -2.97 11.70 -4.50
CA GLN A 89 -1.87 12.28 -3.72
C GLN A 89 -1.72 11.59 -2.35
N GLN A 90 -2.84 11.25 -1.69
CA GLN A 90 -2.81 10.51 -0.43
C GLN A 90 -2.26 9.08 -0.60
N GLN A 91 -2.58 8.40 -1.70
CA GLN A 91 -2.00 7.10 -2.02
C GLN A 91 -0.48 7.19 -2.27
N GLN A 92 -0.02 8.23 -2.96
CA GLN A 92 1.42 8.47 -3.16
C GLN A 92 2.16 8.72 -1.84
N GLN A 93 1.55 9.48 -0.91
CA GLN A 93 2.12 9.70 0.42
C GLN A 93 2.22 8.39 1.23
N GLN A 94 1.21 7.52 1.16
CA GLN A 94 1.27 6.21 1.82
C GLN A 94 2.38 5.32 1.26
N GLN A 95 2.59 5.33 -0.07
CA GLN A 95 3.69 4.58 -0.68
C GLN A 95 5.07 5.12 -0.25
N GLN A 96 5.24 6.44 -0.15
CA GLN A 96 6.47 7.04 0.36
C GLN A 96 6.74 6.66 1.83
N GLN A 97 5.70 6.64 2.68
CA GLN A 97 5.86 6.19 4.07
C GLN A 97 6.27 4.71 4.16
N GLN A 98 5.71 3.84 3.32
CA GLN A 98 6.13 2.44 3.28
C GLN A 98 7.58 2.28 2.82
N GLN A 99 8.03 3.05 1.82
CA GLN A 99 9.44 3.04 1.42
C GLN A 99 10.37 3.52 2.53
N GLN A 100 10.01 4.58 3.27
CA GLN A 100 10.80 5.03 4.41
C GLN A 100 10.88 3.97 5.52
N GLN A 101 9.79 3.26 5.82
CA GLN A 101 9.82 2.16 6.79
C GLN A 101 10.73 1.01 6.36
N GLN A 102 10.69 0.62 5.07
CA GLN A 102 11.61 -0.40 4.54
C GLN A 102 13.07 0.05 4.64
N GLN A 103 13.35 1.33 4.37
CA GLN A 103 14.70 1.86 4.44
C GLN A 103 15.23 1.89 5.89
N GLN A 104 14.38 2.22 6.87
CA GLN A 104 14.71 2.10 8.29
C GLN A 104 14.99 0.65 8.71
N GLN A 105 14.16 -0.32 8.27
CA GLN A 105 14.42 -1.72 8.57
C GLN A 105 15.75 -2.22 7.99
N GLN A 106 16.10 -1.82 6.76
CA GLN A 106 17.41 -2.14 6.19
C GLN A 106 18.57 -1.54 6.97
N GLN A 107 18.47 -0.28 7.41
CA GLN A 107 19.50 0.32 8.25
C GLN A 107 19.65 -0.42 9.59
N GLN A 108 18.55 -0.84 10.19
CA GLN A 108 18.57 -1.57 11.45
C GLN A 108 19.22 -2.97 11.30
N GLN A 109 18.94 -3.67 10.19
CA GLN A 109 19.61 -4.93 9.86
C GLN A 109 21.12 -4.73 9.62
N GLN A 110 21.52 -3.67 8.91
CA GLN A 110 22.94 -3.36 8.72
C GLN A 110 23.66 -3.05 10.04
N GLN A 111 23.01 -2.34 10.97
CA GLN A 111 23.58 -2.11 12.29
C GLN A 111 23.76 -3.41 13.08
N GLN A 112 22.79 -4.32 13.05
CA GLN A 112 22.90 -5.63 13.70
C GLN A 112 24.05 -6.46 13.12
N GLN A 113 24.20 -6.48 11.79
CA GLN A 113 25.32 -7.18 11.15
C GLN A 113 26.68 -6.59 11.53
N LYS A 114 26.79 -5.25 11.63
CA LYS A 114 28.03 -4.60 12.09
C LYS A 114 28.37 -4.95 13.54
N GLN A 115 27.38 -4.98 14.42
CA GLN A 115 27.60 -5.38 15.82
C GLN A 115 28.03 -6.85 15.93
N GLN A 116 27.41 -7.75 15.16
CA GLN A 116 27.83 -9.15 15.13
C GLN A 116 29.27 -9.31 14.63
N LYS A 117 29.64 -8.59 13.56
CA LYS A 117 31.00 -8.64 13.03
C LYS A 117 32.03 -8.06 14.01
N GLN A 118 31.69 -6.98 14.72
CA GLN A 118 32.57 -6.44 15.77
C GLN A 118 32.75 -7.43 16.92
N LYS A 119 31.69 -8.15 17.32
CA LYS A 119 31.79 -9.17 18.36
C LYS A 119 32.66 -10.34 17.92
N GLN A 120 32.50 -10.81 16.68
CA GLN A 120 33.36 -11.85 16.11
C GLN A 120 34.83 -11.41 16.06
N GLN A 121 35.11 -10.16 15.68
CA GLN A 121 36.49 -9.63 15.69
C GLN A 121 37.06 -9.48 17.10
N GLN A 122 36.22 -9.22 18.11
CA GLN A 122 36.66 -9.22 19.50
C GLN A 122 36.94 -10.64 19.98
N GLU A 123 36.06 -11.59 19.70
CA GLU A 123 36.24 -13.00 20.03
C GLU A 123 37.50 -13.57 19.35
N GLU A 124 37.74 -13.26 18.07
CA GLU A 124 38.95 -13.67 17.34
C GLU A 124 40.22 -13.06 17.92
N LYS A 125 40.16 -11.81 18.40
CA LYS A 125 41.29 -11.14 19.06
C LYS A 125 41.55 -11.67 20.46
N GLU A 126 40.50 -12.02 21.21
CA GLU A 126 40.61 -12.67 22.51
C GLU A 126 41.18 -14.09 22.36
N GLU A 127 40.78 -14.84 21.32
CA GLU A 127 41.35 -16.16 21.01
C GLU A 127 42.83 -16.05 20.59
N GLU A 128 43.21 -15.03 19.81
CA GLU A 128 44.61 -14.77 19.43
C GLU A 128 45.46 -14.40 20.65
N GLU A 129 44.97 -13.54 21.55
CA GLU A 129 45.64 -13.19 22.81
C GLU A 129 45.79 -14.42 23.73
N GLU A 130 44.77 -15.28 23.85
CA GLU A 130 44.85 -16.52 24.64
C GLU A 130 45.84 -17.54 24.03
N GLU A 131 45.97 -17.58 22.70
CA GLU A 131 46.96 -18.42 22.02
C GLU A 131 48.40 -17.90 22.21
N GLU A 132 48.58 -16.57 22.21
CA GLU A 132 49.87 -15.95 22.53
C GLU A 132 50.28 -16.21 23.98
N GLU A 133 49.37 -16.03 24.96
CA GLU A 133 49.64 -16.33 26.38
C GLU A 133 50.05 -17.80 26.59
N LYS A 134 49.36 -18.75 25.93
CA LYS A 134 49.74 -20.17 26.02
C LYS A 134 51.11 -20.48 25.42
N LYS A 135 51.52 -19.76 24.38
CA LYS A 135 52.86 -19.93 23.79
C LYS A 135 53.94 -19.40 24.70
N GLU A 136 53.70 -18.27 25.35
CA GLU A 136 54.62 -17.71 26.37
C GLU A 136 54.75 -18.67 27.56
N GLU A 137 53.65 -19.23 28.08
CA GLU A 137 53.69 -20.24 29.15
C GLU A 137 54.44 -21.53 28.70
N GLU A 138 54.25 -21.99 27.46
CA GLU A 138 54.95 -23.18 26.95
C GLU A 138 56.46 -22.92 26.73
N GLU A 139 56.85 -21.68 26.41
CA GLU A 139 58.25 -21.28 26.28
C GLU A 139 58.92 -21.19 27.66
N GLU A 140 58.25 -20.60 28.67
CA GLU A 140 58.75 -20.51 30.06
C GLU A 140 58.98 -21.92 30.65
N VAL A 141 58.05 -22.87 30.45
CA VAL A 141 58.23 -24.26 30.91
C VAL A 141 59.41 -24.96 30.23
N LYS A 142 59.66 -24.68 28.94
CA LYS A 142 60.82 -25.27 28.23
C LYS A 142 62.14 -24.70 28.75
N GLU A 143 62.19 -23.40 29.05
CA GLU A 143 63.38 -22.80 29.67
C GLU A 143 63.66 -23.40 31.05
N GLU A 144 62.63 -23.60 31.89
CA GLU A 144 62.78 -24.27 33.20
C GLU A 144 63.27 -25.73 33.06
N GLU A 145 62.74 -26.50 32.11
CA GLU A 145 63.18 -27.89 31.86
C GLU A 145 64.64 -27.95 31.37
N GLU A 146 65.07 -27.01 30.52
CA GLU A 146 66.46 -26.92 30.04
C GLU A 146 67.43 -26.55 31.18
N GLU A 147 67.04 -25.63 32.06
CA GLU A 147 67.84 -25.27 33.26
C GLU A 147 67.97 -26.45 34.23
N GLU A 148 66.88 -27.21 34.49
CA GLU A 148 66.93 -28.41 35.33
C GLU A 148 67.84 -29.51 34.73
N GLU A 149 67.81 -29.71 33.41
CA GLU A 149 68.66 -30.68 32.73
C GLU A 149 70.15 -30.28 32.78
N GLU A 150 70.45 -28.99 32.65
CA GLU A 150 71.83 -28.47 32.79
C GLU A 150 72.34 -28.61 34.22
N GLU A 151 71.53 -28.28 35.23
CA GLU A 151 71.87 -28.52 36.63
C GLU A 151 72.15 -30.00 36.95
N ALA A 152 71.35 -30.91 36.38
CA ALA A 152 71.53 -32.34 36.57
C ALA A 152 72.87 -32.83 35.98
N LYS A 153 73.23 -32.36 34.78
CA LYS A 153 74.52 -32.67 34.14
C LYS A 153 75.71 -32.20 34.98
N ILE A 154 75.63 -30.99 35.55
CA ILE A 154 76.70 -30.44 36.41
C ILE A 154 76.89 -31.33 37.65
N LYS A 155 75.79 -31.77 38.29
CA LYS A 155 75.85 -32.65 39.48
C LYS A 155 76.48 -34.01 39.17
N GLU A 156 76.21 -34.60 37.99
CA GLU A 156 76.84 -35.86 37.56
C GLU A 156 78.34 -35.74 37.28
N GLU A 157 78.82 -34.58 36.80
CA GLU A 157 80.25 -34.33 36.59
C GLU A 157 81.02 -34.16 37.90
N GLU A 158 80.40 -33.61 38.96
CA GLU A 158 81.05 -33.46 40.27
C GLU A 158 81.21 -34.79 41.05
N GLU A 159 80.39 -35.80 40.77
CA GLU A 159 80.43 -37.10 41.46
C GLU A 159 81.41 -38.12 40.84
N ASN A 160 81.90 -37.90 39.62
CA ASN A 160 82.83 -38.80 38.91
C ASN A 160 84.31 -38.42 39.07
#